data_AF-G1LTL4-F1
#
_entry.id   AF-G1LTL4-F1
#
_cell.length_a   1.000
_cell.length_b   1.000
_cell.length_c   1.000
_cell.angle_alpha   90.00
_cell.angle_beta   90.00
_cell.angle_gamma   90.00
#
_symmetry.space_group_name_H-M   'P 1'
#
loop_
_entity.id
_entity.type
_entity.pdbx_description
1 polymer ?
#
loop_
_entity_poly.entity_id
_entity_poly.type
_entity_poly.pdbx_seq_one_letter_code
_entity_poly.pdbx_strand_id
1 'polypeptide(L)'
;MARLSLSLLLLVATVTLVSRGVHTWGRSKVVRKFQDIPETYVYVQQALWFAMKNYNKASKDKYTFKVVKVLKSQEQVTESLDYFLEVKIARTMCKKISGENENCLLQQDPQMQKIEA
;
A
#
# COMPACT_ATOMS: atom_id res chain seq x y z
N MET A 1 3.89 53.54 15.64
CA MET A 1 2.69 52.88 15.09
C MET A 1 2.86 52.39 13.65
N ALA A 2 3.45 53.17 12.73
CA ALA A 2 3.62 52.77 11.32
C ALA A 2 4.52 51.54 11.04
N ARG A 3 5.50 51.24 11.91
CA ARG A 3 6.37 50.05 11.76
C ARG A 3 5.65 48.74 12.11
N LEU A 4 4.73 48.78 13.08
CA LEU A 4 3.94 47.61 13.51
C LEU A 4 2.87 47.25 12.45
N SER A 5 2.27 48.27 11.82
CA SER A 5 1.31 48.08 10.73
C SER A 5 1.98 47.50 9.49
N LEU A 6 3.20 47.96 9.16
CA LEU A 6 3.94 47.45 8.00
C LEU A 6 4.37 45.98 8.18
N SER A 7 4.83 45.61 9.38
CA SER A 7 5.17 44.21 9.70
C SER A 7 3.95 43.29 9.67
N LEU A 8 2.79 43.78 10.13
CA LEU A 8 1.55 43.01 10.10
C LEU A 8 1.06 42.79 8.66
N LEU A 9 1.16 43.81 7.80
CA LEU A 9 0.83 43.71 6.38
C LEU A 9 1.73 42.70 5.64
N LEU A 10 3.04 42.70 5.94
CA LEU A 10 3.99 41.72 5.39
C LEU A 10 3.67 40.27 5.80
N LEU A 11 3.30 40.04 7.06
CA LEU A 11 2.89 38.71 7.56
C LEU A 11 1.60 38.20 6.90
N VAL A 12 0.62 39.06 6.65
CA VAL A 12 -0.61 38.67 5.95
C VAL A 12 -0.33 38.36 4.47
N ALA A 13 0.58 39.11 3.83
CA ALA A 13 1.00 38.84 2.45
C ALA A 13 1.71 37.49 2.31
N THR A 14 2.56 37.09 3.25
CA THR A 14 3.23 35.77 3.20
C THR A 14 2.25 34.61 3.42
N VAL A 15 1.29 34.74 4.34
CA VAL A 15 0.26 33.70 4.58
C VAL A 15 -0.64 33.49 3.36
N THR A 16 -1.01 34.57 2.65
CA THR A 16 -1.86 34.47 1.45
C THR A 16 -1.13 33.88 0.24
N LEU A 17 0.18 34.15 0.08
CA LEU A 17 0.98 33.50 -0.97
C LEU A 17 1.18 32.00 -0.72
N VAL A 18 1.42 31.57 0.52
CA VAL A 18 1.58 30.15 0.87
C VAL A 18 0.28 29.36 0.62
N SER A 19 -0.87 29.97 0.88
CA SER A 19 -2.17 29.29 0.73
C SER A 19 -2.50 28.91 -0.72
N ARG A 20 -2.14 29.74 -1.71
CA ARG A 20 -2.47 29.47 -3.13
C ARG A 20 -1.71 28.28 -3.73
N GLY A 21 -0.50 27.97 -3.27
CA GLY A 21 0.31 26.86 -3.78
C GLY A 21 -0.14 25.47 -3.32
N VAL A 22 -0.97 25.38 -2.28
CA VAL A 22 -1.39 24.11 -1.66
C VAL A 22 -2.60 23.49 -2.36
N HIS A 23 -3.45 24.29 -3.02
CA HIS A 23 -4.77 23.82 -3.49
C HIS A 23 -4.75 22.89 -4.71
N THR A 24 -3.67 22.83 -5.49
CA THR A 24 -3.58 21.96 -6.68
C THR A 24 -2.70 20.73 -6.49
N TRP A 25 -1.99 20.59 -5.37
CA TRP A 25 -1.05 19.49 -5.14
C TRP A 25 -1.76 18.14 -4.88
N GLY A 26 -3.06 18.14 -4.55
CA GLY A 26 -3.74 16.95 -4.03
C GLY A 26 -4.60 16.14 -5.00
N ARG A 27 -4.71 16.51 -6.29
CA ARG A 27 -5.64 15.84 -7.22
C ARG A 27 -4.91 15.11 -8.34
N SER A 28 -4.44 13.90 -8.07
CA SER A 28 -3.92 13.01 -9.11
C SER A 28 -4.97 12.85 -10.21
N LYS A 29 -4.59 13.14 -11.45
CA LYS A 29 -5.48 13.00 -12.60
C LYS A 29 -5.70 11.51 -12.87
N VAL A 30 -6.89 11.01 -12.56
CA VAL A 30 -7.28 9.63 -12.88
C VAL A 30 -7.52 9.53 -14.39
N VAL A 31 -6.64 8.82 -15.09
CA VAL A 31 -6.72 8.54 -16.53
C VAL A 31 -7.66 7.36 -16.78
N ARG A 32 -7.56 6.31 -15.96
CA ARG A 32 -8.45 5.14 -15.98
C ARG A 32 -8.81 4.78 -14.55
N LYS A 33 -10.11 4.64 -14.26
CA LYS A 33 -10.59 4.13 -12.97
C LYS A 33 -10.20 2.66 -12.80
N PHE A 34 -10.34 2.13 -11.59
CA PHE A 34 -10.13 0.71 -11.33
C PHE A 34 -10.90 -0.16 -12.32
N GLN A 35 -10.18 -1.05 -12.97
CA GLN A 35 -10.71 -2.05 -13.88
C GLN A 35 -10.14 -3.41 -13.50
N ASP A 36 -10.96 -4.45 -13.60
CA ASP A 36 -10.51 -5.81 -13.35
C ASP A 36 -9.46 -6.21 -14.38
N ILE A 37 -8.36 -6.77 -13.89
CA ILE A 37 -7.28 -7.31 -14.71
C ILE A 37 -6.95 -8.73 -14.26
N PRO A 38 -6.45 -9.59 -15.15
CA PRO A 38 -6.14 -10.97 -14.80
C PRO A 38 -5.12 -11.04 -13.66
N GLU A 39 -5.37 -11.92 -12.67
CA GLU A 39 -4.42 -12.17 -11.58
C GLU A 39 -3.06 -12.68 -12.11
N THR A 40 -3.06 -13.36 -13.26
CA THR A 40 -1.86 -13.91 -13.91
C THR A 40 -1.00 -12.83 -14.60
N TYR A 41 -1.47 -11.58 -14.64
CA TYR A 41 -0.72 -10.50 -15.27
C TYR A 41 0.57 -10.21 -14.48
N VAL A 42 1.69 -10.06 -15.19
CA VAL A 42 3.03 -10.01 -14.58
C VAL A 42 3.15 -8.92 -13.52
N TYR A 43 2.57 -7.74 -13.76
CA TYR A 43 2.63 -6.64 -12.80
C TYR A 43 1.71 -6.84 -11.59
N VAL A 44 0.62 -7.59 -11.73
CA VAL A 44 -0.20 -8.02 -10.58
C VAL A 44 0.60 -8.97 -9.70
N GLN A 45 1.28 -9.94 -10.30
CA GLN A 45 2.14 -10.88 -9.56
C GLN A 45 3.29 -10.14 -8.85
N GLN A 46 3.89 -9.16 -9.51
CA GLN A 46 4.95 -8.34 -8.92
C GLN A 46 4.43 -7.46 -7.77
N ALA A 47 3.28 -6.80 -7.95
CA ALA A 47 2.63 -6.01 -6.91
C ALA A 47 2.25 -6.88 -5.71
N LEU A 48 1.73 -8.08 -5.96
CA LEU A 48 1.37 -9.05 -4.93
C LEU A 48 2.60 -9.53 -4.15
N TRP A 49 3.69 -9.87 -4.85
CA TRP A 49 4.95 -10.25 -4.20
C TRP A 49 5.46 -9.13 -3.29
N PHE A 50 5.47 -7.89 -3.78
CA PHE A 50 5.87 -6.72 -3.00
C PHE A 50 4.97 -6.50 -1.78
N ALA A 51 3.65 -6.60 -1.94
CA ALA A 51 2.69 -6.47 -0.86
C ALA A 51 2.92 -7.55 0.22
N MET A 52 3.08 -8.81 -0.18
CA MET A 52 3.33 -9.91 0.75
C MET A 52 4.65 -9.79 1.50
N LYS A 53 5.71 -9.32 0.83
CA LYS A 53 6.99 -9.03 1.47
C LYS A 53 6.86 -7.98 2.57
N ASN A 54 6.17 -6.88 2.27
CA ASN A 54 5.92 -5.82 3.25
C ASN A 54 4.97 -6.27 4.38
N TYR A 55 3.91 -7.01 4.06
CA TYR A 55 3.00 -7.58 5.04
C TYR A 55 3.75 -8.51 6.00
N ASN A 56 4.55 -9.45 5.49
CA ASN A 56 5.33 -10.37 6.32
C ASN A 56 6.36 -9.63 7.16
N LYS A 57 6.98 -8.56 6.66
CA LYS A 57 7.89 -7.69 7.42
C LYS A 57 7.17 -6.93 8.54
N ALA A 58 5.98 -6.40 8.29
CA ALA A 58 5.21 -5.61 9.27
C ALA A 58 4.43 -6.47 10.28
N SER A 59 4.05 -7.69 9.91
CA SER A 59 3.28 -8.59 10.77
C SER A 59 4.04 -8.93 12.05
N LYS A 60 3.30 -8.90 13.17
CA LYS A 60 3.81 -9.28 14.50
C LYS A 60 3.83 -10.80 14.70
N ASP A 61 3.30 -11.56 13.75
CA ASP A 61 3.31 -13.02 13.82
C ASP A 61 4.75 -13.57 13.76
N LYS A 62 4.97 -14.68 14.46
CA LYS A 62 6.28 -15.36 14.46
C LYS A 62 6.53 -16.09 13.15
N TYR A 63 5.46 -16.42 12.42
CA TYR A 63 5.47 -17.14 11.16
C TYR A 63 5.18 -16.20 9.99
N THR A 64 5.63 -16.58 8.80
CA THR A 64 5.28 -15.87 7.56
C THR A 64 3.93 -16.35 7.03
N PHE A 65 3.30 -15.53 6.19
CA PHE A 65 2.07 -15.81 5.48
C PHE A 65 2.32 -15.95 3.99
N LYS A 66 1.48 -16.75 3.34
CA LYS A 66 1.43 -16.92 1.89
C LYS A 66 0.03 -16.70 1.37
N VAL A 67 -0.06 -16.28 0.11
CA VAL A 67 -1.33 -16.17 -0.61
C VAL A 67 -1.86 -17.56 -0.90
N VAL A 68 -3.12 -17.79 -0.55
CA VAL A 68 -3.87 -19.01 -0.89
C VAL A 68 -4.75 -18.76 -2.11
N LYS A 69 -5.28 -17.55 -2.23
CA LYS A 69 -6.16 -17.18 -3.34
C LYS A 69 -6.16 -15.67 -3.57
N VAL A 70 -6.13 -15.25 -4.82
CA VAL A 70 -6.48 -13.87 -5.19
C VAL A 70 -7.99 -13.83 -5.41
N LEU A 71 -8.66 -12.95 -4.69
CA LEU A 71 -10.12 -12.77 -4.77
C LEU A 71 -10.47 -11.70 -5.79
N LYS A 72 -9.64 -10.65 -5.88
CA LYS A 72 -9.84 -9.52 -6.76
C LYS A 72 -8.51 -8.87 -7.13
N SER A 73 -8.37 -8.50 -8.39
CA SER A 73 -7.23 -7.76 -8.92
C SER A 73 -7.69 -6.65 -9.86
N GLN A 74 -7.44 -5.40 -9.48
CA GLN A 74 -7.79 -4.24 -10.27
C GLN A 74 -6.59 -3.31 -10.47
N GLU A 75 -6.55 -2.63 -11.62
CA GLU A 75 -5.58 -1.59 -11.92
C GLU A 75 -6.30 -0.26 -12.15
N GLN A 76 -5.75 0.81 -11.58
CA GLN A 76 -6.10 2.19 -11.85
C GLN A 76 -4.89 2.90 -12.48
N VAL A 77 -5.13 3.72 -13.50
CA VAL A 77 -4.10 4.53 -14.14
C VAL A 77 -4.28 5.98 -13.71
N THR A 78 -3.29 6.52 -13.03
CA THR A 78 -3.23 7.92 -12.61
C THR A 78 -1.97 8.57 -13.19
N GLU A 79 -1.15 9.22 -12.36
CA GLU A 79 0.25 9.56 -12.67
C GLU A 79 1.18 8.34 -12.42
N SER A 80 0.63 7.30 -11.78
CA SER A 80 1.23 5.98 -11.52
C SER A 80 0.28 4.86 -11.94
N LEU A 81 0.74 3.61 -11.80
CA LEU A 81 -0.11 2.41 -11.86
C LEU A 81 -0.42 1.98 -10.44
N ASP A 82 -1.69 2.03 -10.07
CA ASP A 82 -2.17 1.67 -8.74
C ASP A 82 -2.90 0.33 -8.81
N TYR A 83 -2.46 -0.64 -8.00
CA TYR A 83 -3.04 -1.99 -7.96
C TYR A 83 -3.86 -2.17 -6.70
N PHE A 84 -5.14 -2.54 -6.86
CA PHE A 84 -6.01 -2.97 -5.77
C PHE A 84 -6.11 -4.49 -5.79
N LEU A 85 -5.58 -5.13 -4.74
CA LEU A 85 -5.54 -6.58 -4.61
C LEU A 85 -6.29 -6.99 -3.34
N GLU A 86 -7.29 -7.85 -3.49
CA GLU A 86 -7.95 -8.52 -2.38
C GLU A 86 -7.50 -9.97 -2.39
N VAL A 87 -6.87 -10.42 -1.31
CA VAL A 87 -6.17 -11.71 -1.28
C VAL A 87 -6.43 -12.44 0.02
N LYS A 88 -6.71 -13.74 -0.09
CA LYS A 88 -6.78 -14.63 1.05
C LYS A 88 -5.38 -15.16 1.34
N ILE A 89 -4.91 -14.95 2.55
CA ILE A 89 -3.60 -15.40 3.02
C ILE A 89 -3.74 -16.43 4.13
N ALA A 90 -2.73 -17.30 4.27
CA ALA A 90 -2.65 -18.27 5.35
C ALA A 90 -1.26 -18.33 5.95
N ARG A 91 -1.21 -18.60 7.26
CA ARG A 91 0.02 -18.78 8.00
C ARG A 91 0.75 -20.01 7.49
N THR A 92 2.08 -19.90 7.39
CA THR A 92 2.97 -20.98 7.00
C THR A 92 3.66 -21.63 8.21
N MET A 93 4.43 -22.68 7.96
CA MET A 93 5.28 -23.31 8.98
C MET A 93 6.61 -22.58 9.20
N CYS A 94 6.99 -21.63 8.33
CA CYS A 94 8.28 -20.97 8.40
C CYS A 94 8.26 -19.79 9.36
N LYS A 95 9.22 -19.79 10.27
CA LYS A 95 9.46 -18.64 11.14
C LYS A 95 10.09 -17.51 10.32
N LYS A 96 9.70 -16.27 10.64
CA LYS A 96 10.20 -15.06 9.98
C LYS A 96 11.73 -14.90 10.02
N ILE A 97 12.36 -15.43 11.06
CA ILE A 97 13.81 -15.45 11.27
C ILE A 97 14.55 -16.40 10.31
N SER A 98 13.85 -17.34 9.67
CA SER A 98 14.47 -18.33 8.78
C SER A 98 14.81 -17.78 7.40
N GLY A 99 14.62 -16.47 7.16
CA GLY A 99 14.76 -15.84 5.85
C GLY A 99 13.51 -15.99 4.97
N GLU A 100 13.51 -15.30 3.83
CA GLU A 100 12.49 -15.45 2.78
C GLU A 100 12.71 -16.82 2.12
N ASN A 101 11.90 -17.81 2.49
CA ASN A 101 12.00 -19.16 1.95
C ASN A 101 10.82 -19.41 1.01
N GLU A 102 11.07 -19.39 -0.30
CA GLU A 102 10.02 -19.50 -1.33
C GLU A 102 9.29 -20.85 -1.25
N ASN A 103 9.94 -21.89 -0.72
CA ASN A 103 9.39 -23.25 -0.61
C ASN A 103 8.63 -23.52 0.70
N CYS A 104 8.21 -22.48 1.43
CA CYS A 104 7.50 -22.71 2.69
C CYS A 104 6.09 -23.30 2.52
N LEU A 105 5.76 -24.35 3.27
CA LEU A 105 4.43 -24.97 3.27
C LEU A 105 3.46 -24.24 4.21
N LEU A 106 2.16 -24.33 3.89
CA LEU A 106 1.09 -23.85 4.77
C LEU A 106 1.10 -24.59 6.11
N GLN A 107 0.63 -23.92 7.16
CA GLN A 107 0.56 -24.49 8.50
C GLN A 107 -0.41 -25.69 8.54
N GLN A 108 0.10 -26.84 8.95
CA GLN A 108 -0.68 -28.09 8.99
C GLN A 108 -1.36 -28.30 10.33
N ASP A 109 -0.75 -27.85 11.44
CA ASP A 109 -1.34 -27.98 12.78
C ASP A 109 -2.61 -27.13 12.90
N PRO A 110 -3.80 -27.73 13.12
CA PRO A 110 -5.07 -27.02 13.23
C PRO A 110 -5.07 -25.94 14.32
N GLN A 111 -4.33 -26.13 15.42
CA GLN A 111 -4.27 -25.15 16.52
C GLN A 111 -3.41 -23.94 16.16
N MET A 112 -2.52 -24.08 15.17
CA MET A 112 -1.66 -23.02 14.69
C MET A 112 -2.12 -22.44 13.34
N GLN A 113 -3.19 -22.94 12.72
CA GLN A 113 -3.71 -22.38 11.48
C GLN A 113 -4.25 -20.96 11.71
N LYS A 114 -3.96 -20.09 10.74
CA LYS A 114 -4.54 -18.74 10.69
C LYS A 114 -4.74 -18.36 9.24
N ILE A 115 -5.95 -17.89 8.93
CA ILE A 115 -6.38 -17.47 7.60
C ILE A 115 -6.89 -16.04 7.74
N GLU A 116 -6.46 -15.17 6.83
CA GLU A 116 -6.89 -13.77 6.76
C GLU A 116 -7.31 -13.44 5.33
N ALA A 117 -8.18 -12.43 5.17
CA ALA A 117 -8.67 -11.93 3.89
C ALA A 117 -8.58 -10.39 3.89
#